data_AF-A0AAN6SXQ3-F1
#
_entry.id   AF-A0AAN6SXQ3-F1
#
_cell.length_a   1.000
_cell.length_b   1.000
_cell.length_c   1.000
_cell.angle_alpha   90.00
_cell.angle_beta   90.00
_cell.angle_gamma   90.00
#
_symmetry.space_group_name_H-M   'P 1'
#
loop_
_entity.id
_entity.type
_entity.pdbx_description
1 polymer ?
#
loop_
_entity_poly.entity_id
_entity_poly.type
_entity_poly.pdbx_seq_one_letter_code
_entity_poly.pdbx_strand_id
1 'polypeptide(L)'
;MWPIFGFSLTKPSRFTRCPGIRVTPWTTYSATGTSCFPSATQFWHSRQYRLQHTVSSAGAVPITKREPFTAGSAIRGDSKRVYEIQEFLLERRLGLHLMCLYKASSTGKTFILETLLDSFDYQKSLQQPLSSSPNLRAFIDTISEESMFVYEFLPEDLFQLSKRPLAYGTRKNILKRALEGLAELHDRGILHTDIKPNNIPIDYDHDFTNVPEDNNLTVNQVRISDLEELVLLGPGECIEGCLSGNELWRSPESWARAEQYFSSDLFSFAVVAIYVMLEHMMFLASSEELKGDRAWWHVLWKHTMYFGDVDGVEGLLWHTGEENPFHERLKSLIVEFGDHNPRGPFAKWKSVDNAAFQDLIAQMTSLHPKRRITAREALQHPWFRGTESS
;
A
#
# COMPACT_ATOMS: atom_id res chain seq x y z
N MET A 1 -1.73 29.72 15.42
CA MET A 1 -1.54 29.74 16.90
C MET A 1 -2.74 29.05 17.52
N TRP A 2 -2.50 28.13 18.47
CA TRP A 2 -3.34 27.60 19.56
C TRP A 2 -2.67 26.27 20.05
N PRO A 3 -2.89 25.81 21.30
CA PRO A 3 -1.73 25.46 22.14
C PRO A 3 -1.50 23.97 22.45
N ILE A 4 -0.31 23.72 23.01
CA ILE A 4 0.17 22.43 23.53
C ILE A 4 -0.52 22.11 24.88
N PHE A 5 -0.97 20.87 25.04
CA PHE A 5 -1.15 20.24 26.36
C PHE A 5 -0.63 18.80 26.32
N GLY A 6 0.25 18.46 27.26
CA GLY A 6 0.74 17.09 27.45
C GLY A 6 0.13 16.46 28.70
N PHE A 7 -0.07 15.14 28.68
CA PHE A 7 -0.35 14.35 29.88
C PHE A 7 0.43 13.03 29.85
N SER A 8 1.11 12.77 30.96
CA SER A 8 1.75 11.49 31.28
C SER A 8 0.73 10.57 31.96
N LEU A 9 0.74 9.27 31.66
CA LEU A 9 0.18 8.24 32.54
C LEU A 9 0.92 6.89 32.41
N THR A 10 0.87 6.11 33.49
CA THR A 10 1.81 5.02 33.82
C THR A 10 1.25 3.61 33.56
N LYS A 11 2.17 2.64 33.40
CA LYS A 11 1.85 1.20 33.28
C LYS A 11 1.39 0.57 34.60
N PRO A 12 0.52 -0.46 34.54
CA PRO A 12 0.60 -1.65 35.39
C PRO A 12 1.22 -2.85 34.63
N SER A 13 1.48 -3.95 35.34
CA SER A 13 2.43 -4.99 34.89
C SER A 13 1.99 -6.44 35.18
N ARG A 14 2.56 -7.37 34.39
CA ARG A 14 2.61 -8.85 34.54
C ARG A 14 1.31 -9.63 34.26
N PHE A 15 1.39 -10.51 33.25
CA PHE A 15 1.17 -11.96 33.38
C PHE A 15 2.05 -12.71 32.36
N THR A 16 2.13 -14.05 32.45
CA THR A 16 3.24 -14.89 31.95
C THR A 16 2.83 -15.97 30.94
N ARG A 17 3.71 -16.28 29.95
CA ARG A 17 3.97 -17.58 29.24
C ARG A 17 2.74 -18.43 28.78
N CYS A 18 2.59 -19.04 27.60
CA CYS A 18 3.37 -19.36 26.37
C CYS A 18 2.32 -19.77 25.27
N PRO A 19 2.63 -20.52 24.17
CA PRO A 19 3.43 -20.17 22.98
C PRO A 19 2.69 -20.38 21.62
N GLY A 20 3.28 -19.87 20.53
CA GLY A 20 3.29 -20.56 19.22
C GLY A 20 2.10 -20.37 18.26
N ILE A 21 2.43 -20.01 17.01
CA ILE A 21 1.53 -20.06 15.85
C ILE A 21 1.02 -21.48 15.67
N ARG A 22 -0.28 -21.63 15.39
CA ARG A 22 -0.87 -22.87 14.89
C ARG A 22 -1.84 -22.59 13.75
N VAL A 23 -1.70 -23.38 12.68
CA VAL A 23 -2.81 -23.79 11.81
C VAL A 23 -3.96 -24.23 12.73
N THR A 24 -5.18 -23.73 12.45
CA THR A 24 -6.34 -23.68 13.36
C THR A 24 -6.54 -24.92 14.26
N PRO A 25 -6.92 -24.70 15.53
CA PRO A 25 -8.35 -24.78 15.82
C PRO A 25 -8.88 -23.71 16.81
N TRP A 26 -10.18 -23.46 16.66
CA TRP A 26 -11.07 -22.56 17.41
C TRP A 26 -10.89 -22.50 18.94
N THR A 27 -11.00 -21.29 19.51
CA THR A 27 -11.66 -21.03 20.82
C THR A 27 -12.07 -19.56 20.96
N THR A 28 -12.96 -19.25 21.92
CA THR A 28 -13.87 -18.08 21.94
C THR A 28 -13.47 -16.92 22.87
N TYR A 29 -14.13 -15.75 22.68
CA TYR A 29 -14.17 -14.56 23.58
C TYR A 29 -12.86 -13.75 23.74
N SER A 30 -12.84 -12.45 24.10
CA SER A 30 -13.90 -11.42 24.29
C SER A 30 -13.32 -10.02 23.94
N ALA A 31 -14.17 -9.03 23.68
CA ALA A 31 -13.74 -7.66 23.34
C ALA A 31 -13.85 -6.68 24.53
N THR A 32 -12.79 -5.90 24.79
CA THR A 32 -12.81 -4.65 25.58
C THR A 32 -11.75 -3.65 25.02
N GLY A 33 -12.02 -2.33 25.13
CA GLY A 33 -11.32 -1.22 24.43
C GLY A 33 -9.82 -0.98 24.72
N THR A 34 -9.19 0.14 24.32
CA THR A 34 -9.70 1.46 23.90
C THR A 34 -8.57 2.35 23.31
N SER A 35 -8.90 3.29 22.40
CA SER A 35 -8.12 4.50 21.98
C SER A 35 -6.80 4.30 21.19
N CYS A 36 -6.19 5.26 20.46
CA CYS A 36 -6.60 6.37 19.54
C CYS A 36 -5.30 6.84 18.80
N PHE A 37 -5.23 7.18 17.51
CA PHE A 37 -5.55 8.48 16.83
C PHE A 37 -5.12 8.39 15.32
N PRO A 38 -5.53 9.31 14.41
CA PRO A 38 -5.34 9.15 12.95
C PRO A 38 -4.27 10.06 12.29
N SER A 39 -4.05 9.83 10.99
CA SER A 39 -3.09 10.47 10.05
C SER A 39 -1.62 10.06 10.20
N ALA A 40 -0.92 9.94 9.06
CA ALA A 40 0.35 9.21 8.87
C ALA A 40 0.38 7.73 9.34
N THR A 41 -0.74 7.21 9.85
CA THR A 41 -0.85 5.92 10.55
C THR A 41 -1.13 4.71 9.64
N GLN A 42 -1.58 4.92 8.40
CA GLN A 42 -2.14 3.85 7.56
C GLN A 42 -1.10 2.87 6.98
N PHE A 43 0.16 3.31 6.81
CA PHE A 43 1.33 2.45 6.49
C PHE A 43 1.62 1.37 7.55
N TRP A 44 1.00 1.48 8.73
CA TRP A 44 1.52 0.88 9.96
C TRP A 44 0.62 -0.18 10.59
N HIS A 45 -0.64 -0.31 10.15
CA HIS A 45 -1.52 -1.36 10.68
C HIS A 45 -1.12 -2.76 10.18
N SER A 46 -0.55 -2.88 8.98
CA SER A 46 0.13 -4.09 8.49
C SER A 46 1.33 -4.47 9.37
N ARG A 47 2.29 -3.55 9.57
CA ARG A 47 3.47 -3.76 10.43
C ARG A 47 3.13 -4.04 11.88
N GLN A 48 2.15 -3.33 12.47
CA GLN A 48 1.74 -3.56 13.86
C GLN A 48 1.17 -4.97 14.09
N TYR A 49 0.45 -5.53 13.11
CA TYR A 49 -0.08 -6.89 13.22
C TYR A 49 1.05 -7.92 13.28
N ARG A 50 2.10 -7.79 12.45
CA ARG A 50 3.27 -8.67 12.48
C ARG A 50 4.06 -8.57 13.80
N LEU A 51 4.33 -7.36 14.27
CA LEU A 51 5.08 -7.09 15.52
C LEU A 51 4.44 -7.71 16.78
N GLN A 52 3.12 -7.92 16.81
CA GLN A 52 2.45 -8.58 17.94
C GLN A 52 2.62 -10.11 17.94
N HIS A 53 3.11 -10.72 16.86
CA HIS A 53 3.12 -12.17 16.66
C HIS A 53 4.51 -12.80 16.39
N THR A 54 5.57 -12.04 16.12
CA THR A 54 6.92 -12.57 15.82
C THR A 54 7.91 -12.63 16.98
N VAL A 55 7.57 -12.18 18.20
CA VAL A 55 8.53 -12.21 19.34
C VAL A 55 8.68 -13.63 19.93
N SER A 56 9.56 -14.43 19.31
CA SER A 56 10.09 -15.67 19.88
C SER A 56 11.62 -15.66 19.93
N SER A 57 12.15 -15.46 21.14
CA SER A 57 13.53 -15.73 21.60
C SER A 57 14.68 -15.82 20.58
N ALA A 58 15.50 -14.77 20.55
CA ALA A 58 16.95 -14.87 20.33
C ALA A 58 17.69 -14.05 21.42
N GLY A 59 18.98 -14.33 21.64
CA GLY A 59 19.71 -13.90 22.84
C GLY A 59 19.85 -12.38 23.03
N ALA A 60 19.86 -11.94 24.30
CA ALA A 60 19.99 -10.53 24.64
C ALA A 60 21.42 -10.01 24.42
N VAL A 61 21.61 -9.28 23.31
CA VAL A 61 22.76 -8.38 23.12
C VAL A 61 22.51 -7.10 23.94
N PRO A 62 23.52 -6.48 24.59
CA PRO A 62 23.32 -5.24 25.35
C PRO A 62 22.81 -4.11 24.47
N ILE A 63 21.65 -3.55 24.84
CA ILE A 63 20.90 -2.59 24.03
C ILE A 63 21.44 -1.17 24.27
N THR A 64 22.18 -0.62 23.32
CA THR A 64 22.37 0.83 23.23
C THR A 64 21.08 1.47 22.71
N LYS A 65 20.66 2.59 23.29
CA LYS A 65 19.63 3.43 22.66
C LYS A 65 20.25 4.02 21.39
N ARG A 66 19.84 3.54 20.21
CA ARG A 66 20.13 4.25 18.96
C ARG A 66 19.39 5.59 18.98
N GLU A 67 20.09 6.63 18.60
CA GLU A 67 19.55 7.97 18.36
C GLU A 67 19.62 8.28 16.86
N PRO A 68 18.74 9.13 16.32
CA PRO A 68 18.78 9.47 14.90
C PRO A 68 20.10 10.15 14.50
N PHE A 69 20.61 9.81 13.32
CA PHE A 69 21.69 10.57 12.68
C PHE A 69 21.28 12.03 12.44
N THR A 70 22.19 12.96 12.68
CA THR A 70 21.98 14.40 12.43
C THR A 70 22.40 14.77 11.00
N ALA A 71 21.90 15.90 10.50
CA ALA A 71 22.43 16.50 9.26
C ALA A 71 23.96 16.68 9.34
N GLY A 72 24.66 16.48 8.22
CA GLY A 72 26.12 16.41 8.13
C GLY A 72 26.75 15.08 8.56
N SER A 73 25.97 14.11 9.07
CA SER A 73 26.49 12.77 9.37
C SER A 73 26.87 12.05 8.08
N ALA A 74 28.09 11.51 7.99
CA ALA A 74 28.55 10.70 6.88
C ALA A 74 28.45 9.20 7.21
N ILE A 75 27.61 8.46 6.48
CA ILE A 75 27.39 7.02 6.65
C ILE A 75 27.94 6.28 5.44
N ARG A 76 28.65 5.17 5.65
CA ARG A 76 29.23 4.36 4.57
C ARG A 76 28.34 3.15 4.29
N GLY A 77 27.89 3.02 3.05
CA GLY A 77 27.17 1.83 2.59
C GLY A 77 28.10 0.66 2.26
N ASP A 78 27.51 -0.52 2.07
CA ASP A 78 28.20 -1.77 1.81
C ASP A 78 28.94 -1.71 0.46
N SER A 79 28.39 -0.98 -0.53
CA SER A 79 29.05 -0.60 -1.81
C SER A 79 30.32 0.26 -1.66
N LYS A 80 30.64 0.67 -0.43
CA LYS A 80 31.69 1.64 -0.04
C LYS A 80 31.40 3.09 -0.43
N ARG A 81 30.26 3.38 -1.05
CA ARG A 81 29.74 4.74 -1.21
C ARG A 81 29.53 5.39 0.17
N VAL A 82 29.82 6.68 0.26
CA VAL A 82 29.54 7.50 1.45
C VAL A 82 28.35 8.39 1.16
N TYR A 83 27.41 8.42 2.10
CA TYR A 83 26.17 9.19 2.06
C TYR A 83 26.22 10.23 3.19
N GLU A 84 26.12 11.49 2.83
CA GLU A 84 26.02 12.59 3.80
C GLU A 84 24.54 12.92 4.05
N ILE A 85 24.07 12.76 5.29
CA ILE A 85 22.70 13.09 5.68
C ILE A 85 22.46 14.59 5.47
N GLN A 86 21.54 14.95 4.59
CA GLN A 86 21.16 16.34 4.32
C GLN A 86 20.04 16.78 5.25
N GLU A 87 18.97 15.99 5.32
CA GLU A 87 17.79 16.28 6.13
C GLU A 87 17.15 15.01 6.70
N PHE A 88 16.47 15.22 7.82
CA PHE A 88 15.71 14.22 8.53
C PHE A 88 14.25 14.31 8.13
N LEU A 89 13.68 13.23 7.59
CA LEU A 89 12.31 13.23 7.05
C LEU A 89 11.28 12.67 8.03
N LEU A 90 11.66 11.66 8.84
CA LEU A 90 10.73 10.99 9.76
C LEU A 90 11.45 10.34 10.94
N GLU A 91 10.93 10.54 12.17
CA GLU A 91 11.21 9.68 13.32
C GLU A 91 9.98 8.85 13.65
N ARG A 92 10.18 7.57 13.98
CA ARG A 92 9.19 6.81 14.74
C ARG A 92 9.86 5.85 15.71
N ARG A 93 9.47 5.92 16.99
CA ARG A 93 9.88 4.93 18.00
C ARG A 93 8.74 3.96 18.27
N LEU A 94 9.01 2.68 18.05
CA LEU A 94 8.10 1.56 18.32
C LEU A 94 8.72 0.71 19.43
N GLY A 95 8.45 1.11 20.68
CA GLY A 95 9.05 0.48 21.86
C GLY A 95 10.55 0.73 21.92
N LEU A 96 11.34 -0.29 21.56
CA LEU A 96 12.80 -0.24 21.52
C LEU A 96 13.36 0.00 20.11
N HIS A 97 12.54 -0.15 19.07
CA HIS A 97 12.99 0.04 17.69
C HIS A 97 12.85 1.51 17.30
N LEU A 98 13.90 2.05 16.69
CA LEU A 98 13.92 3.36 16.04
C LEU A 98 13.80 3.15 14.54
N MET A 99 12.78 3.76 13.92
CA MET A 99 12.75 3.96 12.47
C MET A 99 13.06 5.40 12.15
N CYS A 100 13.95 5.56 11.17
CA CYS A 100 14.25 6.85 10.60
C CYS A 100 14.20 6.78 9.08
N LEU A 101 13.71 7.87 8.50
CA LEU A 101 13.83 8.17 7.07
C LEU A 101 14.71 9.40 6.92
N TYR A 102 15.77 9.29 6.14
CA TYR A 102 16.69 10.39 5.85
C TYR A 102 16.74 10.66 4.35
N LYS A 103 17.00 11.91 4.00
CA LYS A 103 17.52 12.26 2.69
C LYS A 103 19.02 12.49 2.82
N ALA A 104 19.79 11.86 1.94
CA ALA A 104 21.23 11.98 1.91
C ALA A 104 21.73 12.37 0.52
N SER A 105 22.96 12.86 0.44
CA SER A 105 23.65 13.10 -0.83
C SER A 105 24.92 12.27 -0.95
N SER A 106 25.24 11.87 -2.18
CA SER A 106 26.52 11.26 -2.54
C SER A 106 26.86 11.60 -3.98
N THR A 107 28.07 12.08 -4.23
CA THR A 107 28.57 12.43 -5.58
C THR A 107 27.59 13.30 -6.40
N GLY A 108 26.98 14.32 -5.77
CA GLY A 108 26.02 15.21 -6.41
C GLY A 108 24.62 14.63 -6.68
N LYS A 109 24.36 13.37 -6.32
CA LYS A 109 23.02 12.74 -6.38
C LYS A 109 22.38 12.67 -5.00
N THR A 110 21.05 12.64 -4.98
CA THR A 110 20.22 12.53 -3.76
C THR A 110 19.68 11.10 -3.59
N PHE A 111 19.58 10.66 -2.34
CA PHE A 111 19.19 9.32 -1.94
C PHE A 111 18.26 9.37 -0.74
N ILE A 112 17.47 8.31 -0.54
CA ILE A 112 16.71 8.06 0.67
C ILE A 112 17.36 6.90 1.43
N LEU A 113 17.59 7.08 2.72
CA LEU A 113 18.05 6.03 3.64
C LEU A 113 16.90 5.71 4.59
N GLU A 114 16.48 4.44 4.63
CA GLU A 114 15.39 3.96 5.47
C GLU A 114 15.84 2.85 6.41
N THR A 115 15.51 2.96 7.71
CA THR A 115 15.76 1.91 8.70
C THR A 115 14.70 0.79 8.63
N LEU A 116 15.15 -0.44 8.49
CA LEU A 116 14.31 -1.63 8.60
C LEU A 116 14.16 -2.06 10.07
N LEU A 117 12.91 -2.33 10.50
CA LEU A 117 12.60 -2.75 11.86
C LEU A 117 13.10 -4.15 12.19
N ASP A 118 12.87 -5.07 11.24
CA ASP A 118 13.01 -6.52 11.36
C ASP A 118 13.34 -7.11 9.98
N SER A 119 13.75 -8.38 9.96
CA SER A 119 13.81 -9.20 8.74
C SER A 119 14.69 -8.66 7.59
N PHE A 120 15.76 -7.91 7.92
CA PHE A 120 16.70 -7.31 6.96
C PHE A 120 17.15 -8.28 5.85
N ASP A 121 17.62 -9.48 6.21
CA ASP A 121 18.11 -10.46 5.23
C ASP A 121 16.98 -11.05 4.34
N TYR A 122 15.77 -11.19 4.87
CA TYR A 122 14.60 -11.60 4.09
C TYR A 122 14.21 -10.50 3.10
N GLN A 123 14.10 -9.25 3.55
CA GLN A 123 13.83 -8.11 2.66
C GLN A 123 14.94 -7.94 1.60
N LYS A 124 16.20 -8.18 1.98
CA LYS A 124 17.35 -8.07 1.09
C LYS A 124 17.29 -9.13 -0.01
N SER A 125 17.03 -10.39 0.37
CA SER A 125 16.89 -11.49 -0.60
C SER A 125 15.64 -11.39 -1.47
N LEU A 126 14.56 -10.76 -0.98
CA LEU A 126 13.33 -10.53 -1.75
C LEU A 126 13.47 -9.35 -2.74
N GLN A 127 14.09 -8.24 -2.33
CA GLN A 127 14.23 -7.05 -3.18
C GLN A 127 15.43 -7.09 -4.13
N GLN A 128 16.55 -7.76 -3.79
CA GLN A 128 17.75 -7.78 -4.63
C GLN A 128 17.49 -8.26 -6.07
N PRO A 129 16.67 -9.31 -6.33
CA PRO A 129 16.31 -9.74 -7.68
C PRO A 129 15.44 -8.74 -8.47
N LEU A 130 14.89 -7.72 -7.81
CA LEU A 130 14.03 -6.67 -8.41
C LEU A 130 14.84 -5.44 -8.84
N SER A 131 16.12 -5.34 -8.44
CA SER A 131 17.00 -4.18 -8.72
C SER A 131 17.24 -3.87 -10.20
N SER A 132 16.98 -4.82 -11.10
CA SER A 132 17.04 -4.62 -12.55
C SER A 132 15.74 -4.08 -13.17
N SER A 133 14.65 -4.01 -12.40
CA SER A 133 13.36 -3.55 -12.91
C SER A 133 13.36 -2.02 -13.11
N PRO A 134 12.94 -1.52 -14.28
CA PRO A 134 12.79 -0.07 -14.48
C PRO A 134 11.60 0.50 -13.69
N ASN A 135 10.65 -0.34 -13.27
CA ASN A 135 9.38 0.05 -12.66
C ASN A 135 9.21 -0.37 -11.19
N LEU A 136 10.27 -0.88 -10.53
CA LEU A 136 10.31 -1.16 -9.10
C LEU A 136 11.45 -0.38 -8.44
N ARG A 137 11.20 0.20 -7.28
CA ARG A 137 12.18 0.95 -6.48
C ARG A 137 12.78 0.05 -5.40
N ALA A 138 13.52 -0.97 -5.85
CA ALA A 138 14.36 -1.76 -4.95
C ALA A 138 15.55 -0.94 -4.42
N PHE A 139 16.17 -1.41 -3.34
CA PHE A 139 17.37 -0.78 -2.80
C PHE A 139 18.54 -0.83 -3.82
N ILE A 140 19.37 0.21 -3.81
CA ILE A 140 20.57 0.33 -4.65
C ILE A 140 21.88 0.09 -3.87
N ASP A 141 21.81 0.16 -2.53
CA ASP A 141 22.88 -0.17 -1.59
C ASP A 141 22.25 -0.50 -0.23
N THR A 142 23.03 -1.08 0.68
CA THR A 142 22.63 -1.34 2.05
C THR A 142 23.64 -0.78 3.04
N ILE A 143 23.21 -0.49 4.27
CA ILE A 143 24.10 -0.17 5.39
C ILE A 143 23.80 -1.24 6.45
N SER A 144 24.45 -2.40 6.32
CA SER A 144 24.12 -3.58 7.12
C SER A 144 24.34 -3.37 8.63
N GLU A 145 25.32 -2.55 9.02
CA GLU A 145 25.56 -2.21 10.44
C GLU A 145 24.38 -1.46 11.08
N GLU A 146 23.66 -0.65 10.31
CA GLU A 146 22.52 0.16 10.77
C GLU A 146 21.15 -0.41 10.40
N SER A 147 21.12 -1.59 9.77
CA SER A 147 19.90 -2.21 9.21
C SER A 147 19.15 -1.27 8.25
N MET A 148 19.87 -0.50 7.42
CA MET A 148 19.23 0.44 6.48
C MET A 148 19.34 -0.01 5.02
N PHE A 149 18.31 0.29 4.25
CA PHE A 149 18.33 0.26 2.79
C PHE A 149 18.51 1.67 2.22
N VAL A 150 19.22 1.76 1.10
CA VAL A 150 19.43 2.99 0.35
C VAL A 150 18.64 2.92 -0.96
N TYR A 151 17.86 3.95 -1.23
CA TYR A 151 17.09 4.10 -2.45
C TYR A 151 17.52 5.35 -3.23
N GLU A 152 17.42 5.30 -4.57
CA GLU A 152 17.44 6.51 -5.40
C GLU A 152 16.28 7.44 -4.96
N PHE A 153 16.55 8.74 -4.82
CA PHE A 153 15.51 9.73 -4.53
C PHE A 153 14.71 10.02 -5.81
N LEU A 154 13.38 9.96 -5.71
CA LEU A 154 12.46 10.44 -6.73
C LEU A 154 11.68 11.63 -6.13
N PRO A 155 11.48 12.72 -6.87
CA PRO A 155 11.07 14.01 -6.31
C PRO A 155 9.63 14.06 -5.80
N GLU A 156 8.72 13.28 -6.37
CA GLU A 156 7.29 13.36 -6.05
C GLU A 156 6.60 11.99 -6.14
N ASP A 157 5.46 11.84 -5.47
CA ASP A 157 4.58 10.67 -5.60
C ASP A 157 3.37 10.94 -6.51
N LEU A 158 2.73 9.88 -6.99
CA LEU A 158 1.54 9.99 -7.84
C LEU A 158 0.35 10.64 -7.11
N PHE A 159 0.33 10.68 -5.77
CA PHE A 159 -0.72 11.35 -5.00
C PHE A 159 -0.62 12.88 -5.10
N GLN A 160 0.57 13.46 -5.04
CA GLN A 160 0.76 14.89 -5.23
C GLN A 160 0.68 15.27 -6.71
N LEU A 161 1.32 14.49 -7.59
CA LEU A 161 1.35 14.78 -9.02
C LEU A 161 -0.06 14.78 -9.66
N SER A 162 -0.94 13.86 -9.26
CA SER A 162 -2.32 13.77 -9.78
C SER A 162 -3.23 14.94 -9.40
N LYS A 163 -2.82 15.82 -8.48
CA LYS A 163 -3.57 17.05 -8.14
C LYS A 163 -3.38 18.17 -9.16
N ARG A 164 -2.48 17.96 -10.13
CA ARG A 164 -2.18 18.90 -11.20
C ARG A 164 -2.99 18.53 -12.46
N PRO A 165 -3.37 19.51 -13.30
CA PRO A 165 -3.79 19.19 -14.65
C PRO A 165 -2.64 18.46 -15.35
N LEU A 166 -2.92 17.30 -15.92
CA LEU A 166 -1.97 16.50 -16.70
C LEU A 166 -2.70 15.98 -17.93
N ALA A 167 -2.02 15.92 -19.07
CA ALA A 167 -2.60 15.35 -20.27
C ALA A 167 -3.05 13.88 -20.03
N TYR A 168 -4.16 13.50 -20.69
CA TYR A 168 -4.71 12.14 -20.60
C TYR A 168 -3.67 11.07 -20.93
N GLY A 169 -2.83 11.32 -21.94
CA GLY A 169 -1.72 10.45 -22.34
C GLY A 169 -0.68 10.25 -21.22
N THR A 170 -0.30 11.33 -20.53
CA THR A 170 0.62 11.30 -19.38
C THR A 170 0.08 10.41 -18.26
N ARG A 171 -1.17 10.64 -17.84
CA ARG A 171 -1.83 9.88 -16.76
C ARG A 171 -1.91 8.39 -17.10
N LYS A 172 -2.29 8.08 -18.33
CA LYS A 172 -2.37 6.73 -18.88
C LYS A 172 -0.99 6.04 -18.95
N ASN A 173 0.05 6.75 -19.38
CA ASN A 173 1.43 6.23 -19.44
C ASN A 173 1.97 5.93 -18.03
N ILE A 174 1.74 6.82 -17.07
CA ILE A 174 2.11 6.60 -15.68
C ILE A 174 1.46 5.32 -15.13
N LEU A 175 0.14 5.17 -15.34
CA LEU A 175 -0.59 3.97 -14.91
C LEU A 175 -0.06 2.71 -15.60
N LYS A 176 0.25 2.75 -16.90
CA LYS A 176 0.86 1.60 -17.59
C LYS A 176 2.18 1.19 -16.94
N ARG A 177 3.09 2.15 -16.74
CA ARG A 177 4.41 1.90 -16.17
C ARG A 177 4.36 1.39 -14.73
N ALA A 178 3.40 1.88 -13.93
CA ALA A 178 3.17 1.32 -12.59
C ALA A 178 2.63 -0.13 -12.67
N LEU A 179 1.70 -0.41 -13.58
CA LEU A 179 1.15 -1.75 -13.77
C LEU A 179 2.18 -2.75 -14.34
N GLU A 180 3.15 -2.29 -15.14
CA GLU A 180 4.31 -3.08 -15.60
C GLU A 180 5.15 -3.58 -14.43
N GLY A 181 5.43 -2.70 -13.45
CA GLY A 181 6.09 -3.08 -12.20
C GLY A 181 5.26 -4.04 -11.34
N LEU A 182 3.95 -3.79 -11.20
CA LEU A 182 3.06 -4.68 -10.43
C LEU A 182 2.99 -6.08 -11.04
N ALA A 183 2.90 -6.15 -12.37
CA ALA A 183 2.91 -7.43 -13.09
C ALA A 183 4.25 -8.16 -12.97
N GLU A 184 5.38 -7.45 -12.85
CA GLU A 184 6.67 -8.09 -12.55
C GLU A 184 6.74 -8.67 -11.14
N LEU A 185 6.12 -8.03 -10.13
CA LEU A 185 5.98 -8.63 -8.80
C LEU A 185 5.13 -9.90 -8.86
N HIS A 186 3.96 -9.84 -9.52
CA HIS A 186 3.03 -10.96 -9.62
C HIS A 186 3.63 -12.16 -10.37
N ASP A 187 4.35 -11.93 -11.47
CA ASP A 187 5.07 -12.99 -12.21
C ASP A 187 6.12 -13.72 -11.35
N ARG A 188 6.68 -13.03 -10.35
CA ARG A 188 7.66 -13.58 -9.40
C ARG A 188 7.02 -14.20 -8.15
N GLY A 189 5.69 -14.28 -8.11
CA GLY A 189 4.93 -14.78 -6.96
C GLY A 189 4.85 -13.80 -5.79
N ILE A 190 5.12 -12.51 -6.00
CA ILE A 190 5.23 -11.52 -4.93
C ILE A 190 3.97 -10.65 -4.87
N LEU A 191 3.32 -10.62 -3.71
CA LEU A 191 2.18 -9.77 -3.39
C LEU A 191 2.67 -8.45 -2.75
N HIS A 192 2.15 -7.31 -3.19
CA HIS A 192 2.56 -6.00 -2.65
C HIS A 192 1.88 -5.63 -1.35
N THR A 193 0.57 -5.90 -1.25
CA THR A 193 -0.28 -5.63 -0.06
C THR A 193 -0.63 -4.16 0.24
N ASP A 194 0.01 -3.15 -0.37
CA ASP A 194 -0.30 -1.72 -0.12
C ASP A 194 -0.12 -0.83 -1.38
N ILE A 195 -0.79 -1.20 -2.47
CA ILE A 195 -0.84 -0.36 -3.68
C ILE A 195 -1.70 0.88 -3.42
N LYS A 196 -1.06 2.05 -3.45
CA LYS A 196 -1.64 3.38 -3.28
C LYS A 196 -0.81 4.42 -4.05
N PRO A 197 -1.32 5.62 -4.39
CA PRO A 197 -0.59 6.57 -5.24
C PRO A 197 0.68 7.12 -4.55
N ASN A 198 0.72 7.15 -3.20
CA ASN A 198 1.93 7.51 -2.45
C ASN A 198 3.08 6.50 -2.60
N ASN A 199 2.76 5.24 -2.92
CA ASN A 199 3.75 4.18 -3.15
C ASN A 199 4.13 4.07 -4.64
N ILE A 200 3.79 5.08 -5.44
CA ILE A 200 4.20 5.19 -6.85
C ILE A 200 4.99 6.51 -7.00
N PRO A 201 6.27 6.56 -6.58
CA PRO A 201 7.16 7.67 -6.86
C PRO A 201 7.47 7.83 -8.36
N ILE A 202 7.63 9.07 -8.77
CA ILE A 202 7.78 9.50 -10.17
C ILE A 202 8.94 10.50 -10.28
N ASP A 203 9.73 10.34 -11.34
CA ASP A 203 10.70 11.32 -11.80
C ASP A 203 10.26 11.87 -13.17
N TYR A 204 10.38 13.18 -13.36
CA TYR A 204 9.89 13.88 -14.53
C TYR A 204 10.70 15.17 -14.74
N ASP A 205 10.63 15.74 -15.95
CA ASP A 205 11.33 16.99 -16.24
C ASP A 205 10.72 18.18 -15.49
N HIS A 206 11.53 18.85 -14.69
CA HIS A 206 11.15 19.99 -13.86
C HIS A 206 11.26 21.35 -14.58
N ASP A 207 11.51 21.39 -15.90
CA ASP A 207 11.45 22.64 -16.67
C ASP A 207 10.02 23.17 -16.84
N PHE A 208 9.49 23.73 -15.76
CA PHE A 208 8.22 24.44 -15.76
C PHE A 208 8.26 25.78 -16.53
N THR A 209 9.40 26.18 -17.10
CA THR A 209 9.45 27.35 -18.00
C THR A 209 8.96 27.02 -19.41
N ASN A 210 8.92 25.73 -19.75
CA ASN A 210 8.41 25.19 -21.01
C ASN A 210 7.30 24.13 -20.79
N VAL A 211 6.45 24.27 -19.77
CA VAL A 211 5.21 23.44 -19.72
C VAL A 211 4.40 23.76 -20.97
N PRO A 212 4.14 22.79 -21.87
CA PRO A 212 3.32 23.06 -23.02
C PRO A 212 1.86 23.24 -22.58
N GLU A 213 1.10 24.05 -23.32
CA GLU A 213 -0.30 24.40 -22.98
C GLU A 213 -1.23 23.17 -22.87
N ASP A 214 -0.80 22.01 -23.37
CA ASP A 214 -1.49 20.73 -23.33
C ASP A 214 -1.35 19.97 -21.99
N ASN A 215 -0.54 20.45 -21.05
CA ASN A 215 -0.18 19.77 -19.79
C ASN A 215 0.50 18.40 -20.00
N ASN A 216 1.18 18.20 -21.13
CA ASN A 216 1.98 17.02 -21.40
C ASN A 216 3.30 17.11 -20.61
N LEU A 217 3.67 16.01 -19.94
CA LEU A 217 4.80 15.98 -19.00
C LEU A 217 5.75 14.86 -19.41
N THR A 218 7.04 15.20 -19.59
CA THR A 218 8.10 14.22 -19.85
C THR A 218 8.38 13.43 -18.58
N VAL A 219 7.82 12.21 -18.49
CA VAL A 219 7.99 11.34 -17.31
C VAL A 219 9.17 10.39 -17.51
N ASN A 220 10.26 10.63 -16.80
CA ASN A 220 11.49 9.84 -16.88
C ASN A 220 11.33 8.48 -16.21
N GLN A 221 10.84 8.44 -14.97
CA GLN A 221 10.68 7.22 -14.18
C GLN A 221 9.31 7.15 -13.52
N VAL A 222 8.75 5.94 -13.48
CA VAL A 222 7.58 5.59 -12.65
C VAL A 222 7.90 4.25 -12.03
N ARG A 223 8.00 4.23 -10.70
CA ARG A 223 8.34 3.02 -9.96
C ARG A 223 7.34 2.79 -8.84
N ILE A 224 7.00 1.54 -8.59
CA ILE A 224 6.36 1.12 -7.34
C ILE A 224 7.44 1.01 -6.25
N SER A 225 7.16 1.53 -5.06
CA SER A 225 8.03 1.51 -3.87
C SER A 225 7.30 0.95 -2.65
N ASP A 226 7.87 1.08 -1.45
CA ASP A 226 7.35 0.43 -0.21
C ASP A 226 7.35 -1.10 -0.38
N LEU A 227 8.55 -1.60 -0.73
CA LEU A 227 8.82 -2.99 -1.04
C LEU A 227 9.19 -3.80 0.23
N GLU A 228 8.93 -3.25 1.40
CA GLU A 228 9.18 -3.84 2.70
C GLU A 228 7.99 -4.68 3.21
N GLU A 229 6.76 -4.41 2.76
CA GLU A 229 5.60 -5.24 3.12
C GLU A 229 5.37 -6.42 2.15
N LEU A 230 6.23 -6.58 1.14
CA LEU A 230 6.14 -7.65 0.14
C LEU A 230 6.04 -9.04 0.79
N VAL A 231 5.12 -9.85 0.26
CA VAL A 231 4.93 -11.25 0.66
C VAL A 231 5.20 -12.14 -0.55
N LEU A 232 6.18 -13.04 -0.43
CA LEU A 232 6.35 -14.13 -1.39
C LEU A 232 5.27 -15.18 -1.14
N LEU A 233 4.49 -15.51 -2.17
CA LEU A 233 3.46 -16.55 -2.16
C LEU A 233 3.91 -17.73 -3.04
N GLY A 234 3.86 -18.93 -2.47
CA GLY A 234 3.94 -20.18 -3.23
C GLY A 234 2.68 -20.44 -4.07
N PRO A 235 2.70 -21.46 -4.95
CA PRO A 235 1.56 -21.79 -5.79
C PRO A 235 0.29 -22.11 -4.99
N GLY A 236 -0.73 -21.26 -5.10
CA GLY A 236 -2.00 -21.39 -4.38
C GLY A 236 -2.00 -20.85 -2.95
N GLU A 237 -0.90 -20.27 -2.47
CA GLU A 237 -0.85 -19.61 -1.17
C GLU A 237 -1.55 -18.24 -1.18
N CYS A 238 -1.96 -17.77 0.00
CA CYS A 238 -2.59 -16.48 0.23
C CYS A 238 -2.15 -15.90 1.57
N ILE A 239 -2.51 -14.64 1.86
CA ILE A 239 -2.50 -14.10 3.23
C ILE A 239 -3.92 -13.94 3.75
N GLU A 240 -4.14 -14.22 5.03
CA GLU A 240 -5.47 -14.19 5.67
C GLU A 240 -5.39 -13.48 7.04
N GLY A 241 -6.53 -13.08 7.61
CA GLY A 241 -6.64 -12.51 8.98
C GLY A 241 -6.10 -11.09 9.16
N CYS A 242 -5.17 -10.69 8.31
CA CYS A 242 -4.55 -9.36 8.25
C CYS A 242 -5.42 -8.33 7.50
N LEU A 243 -5.31 -7.07 7.92
CA LEU A 243 -6.00 -5.93 7.35
C LEU A 243 -5.00 -5.09 6.54
N SER A 244 -4.58 -5.63 5.40
CA SER A 244 -3.45 -5.16 4.61
C SER A 244 -3.74 -3.87 3.84
N GLY A 245 -2.72 -3.06 3.60
CA GLY A 245 -2.82 -1.85 2.77
C GLY A 245 -3.61 -0.69 3.38
N ASN A 246 -3.59 0.45 2.70
CA ASN A 246 -4.25 1.67 3.13
C ASN A 246 -5.79 1.60 2.95
N GLU A 247 -6.52 2.06 3.98
CA GLU A 247 -7.98 1.99 4.10
C GLU A 247 -8.79 2.48 2.89
N LEU A 248 -8.29 3.49 2.16
CA LEU A 248 -8.99 4.10 1.03
C LEU A 248 -8.70 3.41 -0.33
N TRP A 249 -7.73 2.49 -0.37
CA TRP A 249 -7.28 1.80 -1.59
C TRP A 249 -7.46 0.28 -1.51
N ARG A 250 -7.42 -0.27 -0.29
CA ARG A 250 -7.57 -1.68 0.06
C ARG A 250 -8.80 -2.36 -0.58
N SER A 251 -8.60 -3.61 -1.01
CA SER A 251 -9.63 -4.49 -1.57
C SER A 251 -10.71 -4.95 -0.57
N PRO A 252 -11.89 -5.40 -1.05
CA PRO A 252 -13.01 -5.74 -0.17
C PRO A 252 -12.74 -6.98 0.69
N GLU A 253 -12.08 -8.00 0.14
CA GLU A 253 -11.71 -9.21 0.88
C GLU A 253 -10.68 -8.92 1.99
N SER A 254 -9.79 -7.95 1.79
CA SER A 254 -8.84 -7.51 2.82
C SER A 254 -9.55 -6.74 3.94
N TRP A 255 -10.55 -5.90 3.62
CA TRP A 255 -11.44 -5.29 4.62
C TRP A 255 -12.22 -6.34 5.44
N ALA A 256 -12.60 -7.46 4.83
CA ALA A 256 -13.21 -8.61 5.48
C ALA A 256 -12.21 -9.55 6.19
N ARG A 257 -10.90 -9.25 6.13
CA ARG A 257 -9.78 -10.09 6.64
C ARG A 257 -9.77 -11.51 6.07
N ALA A 258 -10.40 -11.72 4.92
CA ALA A 258 -10.42 -13.00 4.21
C ALA A 258 -9.10 -13.23 3.44
N GLU A 259 -9.03 -14.34 2.71
CA GLU A 259 -7.88 -14.69 1.87
C GLU A 259 -7.59 -13.59 0.83
N GLN A 260 -6.34 -13.18 0.73
CA GLN A 260 -5.84 -12.13 -0.16
C GLN A 260 -4.76 -12.70 -1.09
N TYR A 261 -4.84 -12.30 -2.35
CA TYR A 261 -4.05 -12.82 -3.49
C TYR A 261 -3.59 -11.65 -4.37
N PHE A 262 -2.88 -11.90 -5.47
CA PHE A 262 -2.49 -10.85 -6.45
C PHE A 262 -3.69 -10.04 -6.99
N SER A 263 -4.88 -10.64 -6.99
CA SER A 263 -6.16 -9.97 -7.30
C SER A 263 -6.52 -8.83 -6.32
N SER A 264 -5.98 -8.84 -5.09
CA SER A 264 -6.16 -7.81 -4.07
C SER A 264 -5.34 -6.56 -4.36
N ASP A 265 -4.09 -6.73 -4.82
CA ASP A 265 -3.29 -5.62 -5.36
C ASP A 265 -3.96 -5.00 -6.59
N LEU A 266 -4.49 -5.84 -7.49
CA LEU A 266 -5.08 -5.35 -8.73
C LEU A 266 -6.37 -4.55 -8.52
N PHE A 267 -7.20 -4.95 -7.55
CA PHE A 267 -8.33 -4.13 -7.11
C PHE A 267 -7.84 -2.76 -6.62
N SER A 268 -6.81 -2.76 -5.77
CA SER A 268 -6.22 -1.54 -5.20
C SER A 268 -5.64 -0.64 -6.30
N PHE A 269 -4.98 -1.23 -7.30
CA PHE A 269 -4.49 -0.55 -8.49
C PHE A 269 -5.63 0.08 -9.32
N ALA A 270 -6.78 -0.59 -9.44
CA ALA A 270 -7.93 -0.01 -10.12
C ALA A 270 -8.47 1.23 -9.40
N VAL A 271 -8.49 1.25 -8.06
CA VAL A 271 -8.84 2.45 -7.28
C VAL A 271 -7.83 3.58 -7.54
N VAL A 272 -6.52 3.27 -7.61
CA VAL A 272 -5.48 4.24 -8.03
C VAL A 272 -5.76 4.77 -9.44
N ALA A 273 -6.06 3.91 -10.40
CA ALA A 273 -6.35 4.32 -11.77
C ALA A 273 -7.60 5.23 -11.86
N ILE A 274 -8.67 4.93 -11.13
CA ILE A 274 -9.86 5.79 -11.02
C ILE A 274 -9.49 7.18 -10.48
N TYR A 275 -8.72 7.25 -9.39
CA TYR A 275 -8.28 8.51 -8.82
C TYR A 275 -7.43 9.33 -9.81
N VAL A 276 -6.46 8.69 -10.46
CA VAL A 276 -5.54 9.36 -11.40
C VAL A 276 -6.28 9.86 -12.65
N MET A 277 -7.20 9.06 -13.20
CA MET A 277 -7.90 9.43 -14.44
C MET A 277 -9.07 10.40 -14.23
N LEU A 278 -9.78 10.31 -13.09
CA LEU A 278 -11.00 11.08 -12.82
C LEU A 278 -10.84 12.15 -11.72
N GLU A 279 -9.65 12.28 -11.14
CA GLU A 279 -9.34 13.17 -9.99
C GLU A 279 -10.23 12.92 -8.75
N HIS A 280 -10.88 11.76 -8.70
CA HIS A 280 -11.95 11.46 -7.76
C HIS A 280 -11.54 10.38 -6.75
N MET A 281 -11.46 10.76 -5.47
CA MET A 281 -11.28 9.85 -4.35
C MET A 281 -12.56 9.06 -4.07
N MET A 282 -12.85 8.04 -4.88
CA MET A 282 -14.11 7.28 -4.86
C MET A 282 -14.52 6.78 -3.46
N PHE A 283 -13.55 6.39 -2.62
CA PHE A 283 -13.80 5.87 -1.29
C PHE A 283 -13.60 6.87 -0.15
N LEU A 284 -13.34 8.16 -0.44
CA LEU A 284 -13.06 9.22 0.54
C LEU A 284 -13.98 9.15 1.77
N ALA A 285 -13.40 8.85 2.92
CA ALA A 285 -14.06 8.84 4.21
C ALA A 285 -13.31 9.80 5.14
N SER A 286 -14.05 10.48 6.02
CA SER A 286 -13.48 11.35 7.04
C SER A 286 -12.69 10.55 8.09
N SER A 287 -11.82 11.23 8.83
CA SER A 287 -11.07 10.58 9.91
C SER A 287 -11.99 10.03 11.01
N GLU A 288 -13.19 10.62 11.13
CA GLU A 288 -14.28 10.29 12.04
C GLU A 288 -14.98 9.00 11.62
N GLU A 289 -15.31 8.85 10.34
CA GLU A 289 -15.89 7.62 9.77
C GLU A 289 -14.92 6.44 9.83
N LEU A 290 -13.61 6.70 9.69
CA LEU A 290 -12.56 5.68 9.82
C LEU A 290 -12.15 5.37 11.28
N LYS A 291 -12.81 5.95 12.30
CA LYS A 291 -12.55 5.61 13.71
C LYS A 291 -13.47 4.50 14.21
N GLY A 292 -12.85 3.46 14.78
CA GLY A 292 -13.53 2.40 15.52
C GLY A 292 -14.20 1.33 14.65
N ASP A 293 -15.02 0.50 15.29
CA ASP A 293 -15.49 -0.79 14.73
C ASP A 293 -16.42 -0.69 13.51
N ARG A 294 -16.76 0.53 13.04
CA ARG A 294 -17.54 0.77 11.82
C ARG A 294 -16.72 1.32 10.65
N ALA A 295 -15.41 1.53 10.77
CA ALA A 295 -14.57 2.04 9.67
C ALA A 295 -14.73 1.25 8.36
N TRP A 296 -14.79 -0.08 8.46
CA TRP A 296 -15.04 -0.98 7.32
C TRP A 296 -16.35 -0.71 6.60
N TRP A 297 -17.40 -0.28 7.31
CA TRP A 297 -18.73 -0.08 6.76
C TRP A 297 -18.74 1.03 5.70
N HIS A 298 -18.18 2.20 6.03
CA HIS A 298 -18.17 3.37 5.15
C HIS A 298 -17.45 3.10 3.81
N VAL A 299 -16.45 2.22 3.83
CA VAL A 299 -15.67 1.86 2.64
C VAL A 299 -16.26 0.66 1.90
N LEU A 300 -16.63 -0.44 2.58
CA LEU A 300 -17.27 -1.61 1.94
C LEU A 300 -18.67 -1.31 1.39
N TRP A 301 -19.38 -0.34 1.97
CA TRP A 301 -20.65 0.14 1.41
C TRP A 301 -20.43 0.75 0.02
N LYS A 302 -19.37 1.56 -0.14
CA LYS A 302 -19.01 2.15 -1.43
C LYS A 302 -18.47 1.11 -2.42
N HIS A 303 -17.73 0.11 -1.96
CA HIS A 303 -17.34 -1.04 -2.80
C HIS A 303 -18.59 -1.72 -3.39
N THR A 304 -19.59 -1.99 -2.56
CA THR A 304 -20.84 -2.63 -2.96
C THR A 304 -21.68 -1.71 -3.86
N MET A 305 -21.76 -0.42 -3.55
CA MET A 305 -22.46 0.60 -4.33
C MET A 305 -21.92 0.74 -5.76
N TYR A 306 -20.60 0.70 -5.95
CA TYR A 306 -19.97 0.99 -7.24
C TYR A 306 -19.54 -0.25 -8.03
N PHE A 307 -19.31 -1.40 -7.38
CA PHE A 307 -18.79 -2.61 -8.04
C PHE A 307 -19.60 -3.89 -7.76
N GLY A 308 -20.66 -3.83 -6.95
CA GLY A 308 -21.49 -5.00 -6.62
C GLY A 308 -22.54 -5.35 -7.67
N ASP A 309 -22.16 -6.14 -8.68
CA ASP A 309 -23.12 -6.99 -9.41
C ASP A 309 -23.59 -8.17 -8.53
N VAL A 310 -24.55 -8.97 -9.02
CA VAL A 310 -25.13 -10.11 -8.25
C VAL A 310 -24.06 -11.16 -7.98
N ASP A 311 -23.46 -11.68 -9.04
CA ASP A 311 -22.38 -12.67 -9.00
C ASP A 311 -21.16 -12.23 -8.16
N GLY A 312 -20.86 -10.93 -8.13
CA GLY A 312 -19.75 -10.35 -7.38
C GLY A 312 -20.01 -10.26 -5.89
N VAL A 313 -21.21 -9.85 -5.46
CA VAL A 313 -21.54 -9.84 -4.02
C VAL A 313 -21.67 -11.25 -3.46
N GLU A 314 -22.23 -12.18 -4.23
CA GLU A 314 -22.29 -13.61 -3.87
C GLU A 314 -20.89 -14.22 -3.81
N GLY A 315 -20.05 -13.96 -4.82
CA GLY A 315 -18.68 -14.43 -4.85
C GLY A 315 -17.77 -13.82 -3.77
N LEU A 316 -18.06 -12.61 -3.28
CA LEU A 316 -17.38 -12.03 -2.10
C LEU A 316 -17.81 -12.72 -0.80
N LEU A 317 -19.11 -13.00 -0.63
CA LEU A 317 -19.63 -13.75 0.52
C LEU A 317 -19.06 -15.16 0.58
N TRP A 318 -19.08 -15.87 -0.56
CA TRP A 318 -18.48 -17.19 -0.71
C TRP A 318 -16.98 -17.19 -0.38
N HIS A 319 -16.24 -16.21 -0.91
CA HIS A 319 -14.80 -16.05 -0.66
C HIS A 319 -14.48 -15.68 0.80
N THR A 320 -15.40 -15.00 1.49
CA THR A 320 -15.23 -14.64 2.91
C THR A 320 -15.42 -15.85 3.84
N GLY A 321 -16.28 -16.80 3.46
CA GLY A 321 -16.58 -18.02 4.23
C GLY A 321 -17.49 -17.80 5.44
N GLU A 322 -18.40 -18.72 5.73
CA GLU A 322 -19.43 -18.53 6.76
C GLU A 322 -18.87 -18.40 8.19
N GLU A 323 -17.72 -19.02 8.44
CA GLU A 323 -17.02 -19.01 9.72
C GLU A 323 -16.30 -17.68 10.02
N ASN A 324 -16.12 -16.80 9.01
CA ASN A 324 -15.46 -15.52 9.20
C ASN A 324 -16.42 -14.50 9.86
N PRO A 325 -16.02 -13.83 10.96
CA PRO A 325 -16.86 -12.80 11.62
C PRO A 325 -17.34 -11.64 10.74
N PHE A 326 -16.74 -11.43 9.57
CA PHE A 326 -17.19 -10.44 8.57
C PHE A 326 -18.26 -10.96 7.59
N HIS A 327 -18.56 -12.26 7.56
CA HIS A 327 -19.54 -12.82 6.64
C HIS A 327 -20.95 -12.26 6.88
N GLU A 328 -21.46 -12.33 8.12
CA GLU A 328 -22.75 -11.76 8.49
C GLU A 328 -22.77 -10.22 8.40
N ARG A 329 -21.62 -9.58 8.58
CA ARG A 329 -21.44 -8.13 8.38
C ARG A 329 -21.61 -7.74 6.91
N LEU A 330 -21.01 -8.51 6.00
CA LEU A 330 -21.17 -8.34 4.56
C LEU A 330 -22.61 -8.65 4.12
N LYS A 331 -23.23 -9.75 4.59
CA LYS A 331 -24.65 -10.06 4.30
C LYS A 331 -25.54 -8.88 4.69
N SER A 332 -25.39 -8.38 5.92
CA SER A 332 -26.16 -7.24 6.45
C SER A 332 -25.97 -5.96 5.62
N LEU A 333 -24.78 -5.74 5.07
CA LEU A 333 -24.49 -4.62 4.19
C LEU A 333 -25.10 -4.79 2.78
N ILE A 334 -25.01 -5.99 2.22
CA ILE A 334 -25.46 -6.30 0.86
C ILE A 334 -26.99 -6.17 0.73
N VAL A 335 -27.74 -6.54 1.78
CA VAL A 335 -29.22 -6.44 1.81
C VAL A 335 -29.76 -5.01 1.96
N GLU A 336 -28.92 -4.02 2.26
CA GLU A 336 -29.36 -2.61 2.21
C GLU A 336 -29.60 -2.12 0.78
N PHE A 337 -29.11 -2.84 -0.24
CA PHE A 337 -29.28 -2.48 -1.64
C PHE A 337 -30.45 -3.24 -2.26
N GLY A 338 -31.34 -2.52 -2.94
CA GLY A 338 -32.54 -3.04 -3.59
C GLY A 338 -33.30 -1.95 -4.33
N ASP A 339 -34.56 -2.17 -4.68
CA ASP A 339 -35.35 -1.23 -5.51
C ASP A 339 -35.46 0.19 -4.91
N HIS A 340 -35.46 0.30 -3.57
CA HIS A 340 -35.52 1.57 -2.85
C HIS A 340 -34.14 2.22 -2.59
N ASN A 341 -33.06 1.47 -2.81
CA ASN A 341 -31.66 1.93 -2.66
C ASN A 341 -30.77 1.22 -3.70
N PRO A 342 -30.92 1.55 -4.99
CA PRO A 342 -30.24 0.83 -6.06
C PRO A 342 -28.75 1.18 -6.11
N ARG A 343 -27.93 0.19 -6.45
CA ARG A 343 -26.48 0.38 -6.66
C ARG A 343 -26.22 1.30 -7.85
N GLY A 344 -25.14 2.08 -7.77
CA GLY A 344 -24.68 3.01 -8.82
C GLY A 344 -23.40 2.53 -9.49
N PRO A 345 -23.44 1.42 -10.26
CA PRO A 345 -22.24 0.74 -10.73
C PRO A 345 -21.37 1.63 -11.63
N PHE A 346 -20.06 1.61 -11.40
CA PHE A 346 -19.07 2.42 -12.11
C PHE A 346 -19.13 2.26 -13.63
N ALA A 347 -19.38 1.04 -14.11
CA ALA A 347 -19.56 0.72 -15.53
C ALA A 347 -20.76 1.43 -16.20
N LYS A 348 -21.63 2.11 -15.43
CA LYS A 348 -22.75 2.92 -15.93
C LYS A 348 -22.58 4.42 -15.68
N TRP A 349 -21.42 4.87 -15.18
CA TRP A 349 -21.17 6.28 -14.92
C TRP A 349 -21.03 7.06 -16.24
N LYS A 350 -21.95 7.99 -16.48
CA LYS A 350 -21.97 8.83 -17.69
C LYS A 350 -20.88 9.91 -17.73
N SER A 351 -20.20 10.16 -16.61
CA SER A 351 -19.11 11.14 -16.48
C SER A 351 -17.74 10.57 -16.88
N VAL A 352 -17.66 9.33 -17.34
CA VAL A 352 -16.42 8.67 -17.76
C VAL A 352 -16.45 8.50 -19.27
N ASP A 353 -15.89 9.46 -20.00
CA ASP A 353 -15.95 9.54 -21.47
C ASP A 353 -15.07 8.50 -22.21
N ASN A 354 -14.71 7.39 -21.56
CA ASN A 354 -13.90 6.32 -22.16
C ASN A 354 -14.40 4.94 -21.73
N ALA A 355 -15.16 4.29 -22.62
CA ALA A 355 -15.72 2.97 -22.39
C ALA A 355 -14.65 1.87 -22.18
N ALA A 356 -13.49 1.97 -22.84
CA ALA A 356 -12.40 1.01 -22.64
C ALA A 356 -11.76 1.15 -21.25
N PHE A 357 -11.71 2.36 -20.69
CA PHE A 357 -11.31 2.56 -19.29
C PHE A 357 -12.33 1.96 -18.32
N GLN A 358 -13.63 2.17 -18.55
CA GLN A 358 -14.68 1.59 -17.71
C GLN A 358 -14.66 0.06 -17.72
N ASP A 359 -14.44 -0.55 -18.88
CA ASP A 359 -14.31 -2.00 -19.07
C ASP A 359 -13.08 -2.55 -18.33
N LEU A 360 -11.90 -1.93 -18.48
CA LEU A 360 -10.69 -2.30 -17.74
C LEU A 360 -10.93 -2.27 -16.22
N ILE A 361 -11.49 -1.16 -15.71
CA ILE A 361 -11.78 -1.03 -14.28
C ILE A 361 -12.76 -2.12 -13.82
N ALA A 362 -13.85 -2.37 -14.56
CA ALA A 362 -14.82 -3.40 -14.20
C ALA A 362 -14.20 -4.81 -14.12
N GLN A 363 -13.29 -5.14 -15.04
CA GLN A 363 -12.54 -6.41 -15.02
C GLN A 363 -11.54 -6.49 -13.86
N MET A 364 -11.05 -5.37 -13.34
CA MET A 364 -10.14 -5.31 -12.19
C MET A 364 -10.85 -5.19 -10.83
N THR A 365 -12.09 -4.69 -10.77
CA THR A 365 -12.81 -4.40 -9.51
C THR A 365 -13.94 -5.35 -9.16
N SER A 366 -14.09 -6.49 -9.86
CA SER A 366 -15.06 -7.53 -9.49
C SER A 366 -14.98 -7.85 -7.98
N LEU A 367 -16.12 -7.79 -7.28
CA LEU A 367 -16.13 -8.09 -5.84
C LEU A 367 -15.79 -9.55 -5.55
N HIS A 368 -16.03 -10.47 -6.49
CA HIS A 368 -15.50 -11.83 -6.41
C HIS A 368 -14.01 -11.83 -6.82
N PRO A 369 -13.05 -12.09 -5.92
CA PRO A 369 -11.63 -11.87 -6.24
C PRO A 369 -11.11 -12.76 -7.38
N LYS A 370 -11.64 -14.00 -7.49
CA LYS A 370 -11.26 -14.98 -8.53
C LYS A 370 -11.78 -14.65 -9.93
N ARG A 371 -12.67 -13.66 -10.09
CA ARG A 371 -13.15 -13.15 -11.39
C ARG A 371 -12.38 -11.93 -11.90
N ARG A 372 -11.46 -11.37 -11.11
CA ARG A 372 -10.59 -10.28 -11.56
C ARG A 372 -9.58 -10.83 -12.56
N ILE A 373 -9.28 -10.06 -13.61
CA ILE A 373 -8.16 -10.35 -14.51
C ILE A 373 -6.83 -10.30 -13.75
N THR A 374 -5.73 -10.71 -14.37
CA THR A 374 -4.36 -10.53 -13.85
C THR A 374 -3.77 -9.18 -14.26
N ALA A 375 -2.68 -8.76 -13.60
CA ALA A 375 -1.94 -7.56 -14.02
C ALA A 375 -1.38 -7.67 -15.45
N ARG A 376 -1.01 -8.89 -15.90
CA ARG A 376 -0.57 -9.15 -17.28
C ARG A 376 -1.70 -9.03 -18.30
N GLU A 377 -2.88 -9.58 -18.00
CA GLU A 377 -4.08 -9.40 -18.85
C GLU A 377 -4.52 -7.93 -18.89
N ALA A 378 -4.48 -7.23 -17.76
CA ALA A 378 -4.76 -5.80 -17.67
C ALA A 378 -3.84 -4.98 -18.57
N LEU A 379 -2.54 -5.30 -18.67
CA LEU A 379 -1.60 -4.65 -19.60
C LEU A 379 -1.92 -4.89 -21.09
N GLN A 380 -2.54 -6.03 -21.43
CA GLN A 380 -2.98 -6.35 -22.79
C GLN A 380 -4.33 -5.73 -23.15
N HIS A 381 -5.01 -5.10 -22.18
CA HIS A 381 -6.34 -4.53 -22.38
C HIS A 381 -6.34 -3.43 -23.45
N PRO A 382 -7.35 -3.38 -24.35
CA PRO A 382 -7.44 -2.35 -25.39
C PRO A 382 -7.28 -0.91 -24.90
N TRP A 383 -7.63 -0.61 -23.65
CA TRP A 383 -7.41 0.71 -23.07
C TRP A 383 -5.95 1.15 -23.18
N PHE A 384 -4.97 0.30 -22.87
CA PHE A 384 -3.56 0.67 -22.88
C PHE A 384 -2.94 0.84 -24.28
N ARG A 385 -3.62 0.49 -25.37
CA ARG A 385 -3.08 0.63 -26.74
C ARG A 385 -2.70 2.08 -27.06
N GLY A 386 -1.70 2.26 -27.93
CA GLY A 386 -1.18 3.58 -28.33
C GLY A 386 -0.37 4.31 -27.24
N THR A 387 0.14 3.58 -26.25
CA THR A 387 1.10 4.08 -25.24
C THR A 387 2.50 3.53 -25.54
N GLU A 388 3.01 3.82 -26.74
CA GLU A 388 4.38 3.45 -27.06
C GLU A 388 5.35 4.41 -26.35
N SER A 389 6.44 3.83 -25.85
CA SER A 389 7.48 4.55 -25.13
C SER A 389 8.28 5.39 -26.12
N SER A 390 8.10 6.71 -26.08
CA SER A 390 8.99 7.70 -26.70
C SER A 390 10.30 7.80 -25.95
#